data_AF-A0A966RQ41-F1
#
_entry.id   AF-A0A966RQ41-F1
#
_cell.length_a   1.000
_cell.length_b   1.000
_cell.length_c   1.000
_cell.angle_alpha   90.00
_cell.angle_beta   90.00
_cell.angle_gamma   90.00
#
_symmetry.space_group_name_H-M   'P 1'
#
loop_
_entity.id
_entity.type
_entity.pdbx_description
1 polymer ?
#
loop_
_entity_poly.entity_id
_entity_poly.type
_entity_poly.pdbx_seq_one_letter_code
_entity_poly.pdbx_strand_id
1 'polypeptide(L)'
;MEQSKIKQLLESYLEGKTTLEEEAILRDFFTQSSQIPKELSVYKPFFTFYKYAQKEQFPRSKKQSYSRIVKLFVGIAAILALVFTLQTQQGNQAGPLTDEELAIAYEEFQTQMQRVSSHLNRGTQNIAYLDYWNTTTQKITTP
;
A
#
# COMPACT_ATOMS: atom_id res chain seq x y z
N MET A 1 21.54 11.32 41.29
CA MET A 1 22.44 10.39 40.57
C MET A 1 23.82 11.04 40.47
N GLU A 2 24.89 10.27 40.65
CA GLU A 2 26.26 10.77 40.50
C GLU A 2 26.53 11.09 39.02
N GLN A 3 27.06 12.27 38.73
CA GLN A 3 27.29 12.74 37.35
C GLN A 3 28.29 11.84 36.59
N SER A 4 29.19 11.15 37.28
CA SER A 4 30.15 10.23 36.68
C SER A 4 29.47 9.01 36.05
N LYS A 5 28.46 8.44 36.72
CA LYS A 5 27.71 7.27 36.23
C LYS A 5 26.95 7.60 34.96
N ILE A 6 26.36 8.80 34.87
CA ILE A 6 25.68 9.25 33.65
C ILE A 6 26.67 9.45 32.50
N LYS A 7 27.87 9.98 32.77
CA LYS A 7 28.92 10.14 31.75
C LYS A 7 29.36 8.78 31.18
N GLN A 8 29.63 7.81 32.05
CA GLN A 8 30.02 6.47 31.64
C GLN A 8 28.90 5.76 30.86
N LEU A 9 27.66 5.90 31.31
CA LEU A 9 26.49 5.32 30.64
C LEU A 9 26.27 5.94 29.25
N LEU A 10 26.50 7.26 29.12
CA LEU A 10 26.41 7.95 27.86
C LEU A 10 27.51 7.51 26.88
N GLU A 11 28.72 7.27 27.36
CA GLU A 11 29.81 6.73 26.54
C GLU A 11 29.46 5.34 26.00
N SER A 12 28.97 4.44 26.87
CA SER A 12 28.46 3.13 26.44
C SER A 12 27.29 3.21 25.45
N TYR A 13 26.43 4.22 25.58
CA TYR A 13 25.32 4.47 24.64
C TYR A 13 25.86 4.85 23.25
N LEU A 14 26.85 5.73 23.19
CA LEU A 14 27.50 6.12 21.94
C LEU A 14 28.26 4.95 21.28
N GLU A 15 28.76 4.01 22.09
CA GLU A 15 29.34 2.75 21.60
C GLU A 15 28.31 1.67 21.23
N GLY A 16 27.01 1.89 21.48
CA GLY A 16 25.94 0.94 21.20
C GLY A 16 25.95 -0.30 22.11
N LYS A 17 26.48 -0.18 23.34
CA LYS A 17 26.61 -1.28 24.31
C LYS A 17 25.59 -1.23 25.45
N THR A 18 24.61 -0.33 25.39
CA THR A 18 23.60 -0.14 26.42
C THR A 18 22.42 -1.11 26.28
N THR A 19 21.78 -1.39 27.42
CA THR A 19 20.51 -2.09 27.51
C THR A 19 19.33 -1.11 27.50
N LEU A 20 18.12 -1.61 27.26
CA LEU A 20 16.89 -0.79 27.25
C LEU A 20 16.61 -0.12 28.60
N GLU A 21 16.97 -0.75 29.72
CA GLU A 21 16.80 -0.18 31.06
C GLU A 21 17.74 1.00 31.29
N GLU A 22 18.99 0.88 30.86
CA GLU A 22 20.01 1.93 30.92
C GLU A 22 19.64 3.14 30.05
N GLU A 23 19.11 2.89 28.85
CA GLU A 23 18.59 3.94 27.98
C GLU A 23 17.37 4.65 28.58
N ALA A 24 16.52 3.94 29.33
CA ALA A 24 15.42 4.57 30.07
C ALA A 24 15.95 5.54 31.13
N ILE A 25 17.01 5.17 31.84
CA ILE A 25 17.68 6.03 32.85
C ILE A 25 18.26 7.28 32.18
N LEU A 26 18.95 7.14 31.03
CA LEU A 26 19.46 8.28 30.27
C LEU A 26 18.31 9.19 29.81
N ARG A 27 17.23 8.61 29.28
CA ARG A 27 16.04 9.34 28.85
C ARG A 27 15.41 10.15 29.99
N ASP A 28 15.25 9.54 31.16
CA ASP A 28 14.69 10.22 32.33
C ASP A 28 15.62 11.33 32.82
N PHE A 29 16.93 11.08 32.87
CA PHE A 29 17.92 12.10 33.25
C PHE A 29 17.84 13.34 32.36
N PHE A 30 17.85 13.18 31.03
CA PHE A 30 17.84 14.30 30.08
C PHE A 30 16.48 14.98 29.93
N THR A 31 15.38 14.31 30.32
CA THR A 31 14.02 14.89 30.24
C THR A 31 13.54 15.53 31.53
N GLN A 32 13.98 15.06 32.70
CA GLN A 32 13.55 15.54 34.02
C GLN A 32 14.52 16.56 34.64
N SER A 33 15.81 16.52 34.29
CA SER A 33 16.81 17.37 34.96
C SER A 33 16.78 18.82 34.43
N SER A 34 16.42 19.77 35.30
CA SER A 34 16.44 21.21 35.00
C SER A 34 17.86 21.80 34.91
N GLN A 35 18.87 21.14 35.50
CA GLN A 35 20.27 21.53 35.46
C GLN A 35 21.12 20.40 34.89
N ILE A 36 21.37 20.45 33.59
CA ILE A 36 22.29 19.54 32.89
C ILE A 36 23.66 20.22 32.81
N PRO A 37 24.77 19.54 33.16
CA PRO A 37 26.11 20.08 32.99
C PRO A 37 26.36 20.55 31.55
N LYS A 38 27.10 21.65 31.38
CA LYS A 38 27.33 22.29 30.07
C LYS A 38 27.86 21.31 29.01
N GLU A 39 28.75 20.41 29.41
CA GLU A 39 29.34 19.36 28.56
C GLU A 39 28.29 18.36 28.04
N LEU A 40 27.27 18.05 28.82
CA LEU A 40 26.23 17.07 28.48
C LEU A 40 25.03 17.69 27.75
N SER A 41 24.94 19.03 27.74
CA SER A 41 23.83 19.75 27.11
C SER A 41 23.67 19.44 25.62
N VAL A 42 24.78 19.13 24.93
CA VAL A 42 24.82 18.78 23.50
C VAL A 42 24.03 17.50 23.19
N TYR A 43 23.99 16.56 24.14
CA TYR A 43 23.32 15.27 23.98
C TYR A 43 21.82 15.30 24.31
N LYS A 44 21.32 16.40 24.91
CA LYS A 44 19.92 16.54 25.29
C LYS A 44 18.93 16.23 24.15
N PRO A 45 19.12 16.72 22.90
CA PRO A 45 18.18 16.48 21.80
C PRO A 45 17.92 14.99 21.52
N PHE A 46 18.92 14.13 21.72
CA PHE A 46 18.85 12.68 21.47
C PHE A 46 17.75 12.02 22.31
N PHE A 47 17.54 12.52 23.52
CA PHE A 47 16.63 11.92 24.49
C PHE A 47 15.30 12.68 24.62
N THR A 48 15.27 13.97 24.26
CA THR A 48 14.05 14.79 24.37
C THR A 48 13.08 14.63 23.20
N PHE A 49 13.58 14.30 21.99
CA PHE A 49 12.74 14.22 20.79
C PHE A 49 11.64 13.15 20.91
N TYR A 50 11.89 12.08 21.66
CA TYR A 50 10.97 10.95 21.85
C TYR A 50 9.57 11.36 22.37
N LYS A 51 9.48 12.39 23.23
CA LYS A 51 8.17 12.88 23.75
C LYS A 51 7.32 13.53 22.66
N TYR A 52 7.95 14.12 21.66
CA TYR A 52 7.27 14.76 20.54
C TYR A 52 6.93 13.73 19.47
N ALA A 53 7.88 12.85 19.12
CA ALA A 53 7.67 11.77 18.16
C ALA A 53 6.54 10.82 18.56
N GLN A 54 6.35 10.52 19.85
CA GLN A 54 5.21 9.70 20.31
C GLN A 54 3.84 10.34 20.05
N LYS A 55 3.77 11.67 19.90
CA LYS A 55 2.51 12.37 19.58
C LYS A 55 2.24 12.41 18.10
N GLU A 56 3.22 12.09 17.26
CA GLU A 56 3.03 11.99 15.82
C GLU A 56 2.19 10.76 15.53
N GLN A 57 0.94 11.00 15.16
CA GLN A 57 0.08 9.97 14.61
C GLN A 57 0.21 10.05 13.10
N PHE A 58 0.37 8.90 12.45
CA PHE A 58 0.19 8.81 11.00
C PHE A 58 -1.12 9.49 10.64
N PRO A 59 -1.17 10.35 9.61
CA PRO A 59 -2.42 10.92 9.16
C PRO A 59 -3.32 9.75 8.76
N ARG A 60 -4.22 9.36 9.66
CA ARG A 60 -5.24 8.37 9.34
C ARG A 60 -6.05 9.00 8.24
N SER A 61 -5.85 8.53 7.01
CA SER A 61 -6.64 8.93 5.86
C SER A 61 -8.09 8.77 6.26
N LYS A 62 -8.78 9.90 6.47
CA LYS A 62 -10.17 9.90 6.91
C LYS A 62 -10.94 9.20 5.79
N LYS A 63 -11.38 7.96 6.00
CA LYS A 63 -12.19 7.26 5.00
C LYS A 63 -13.38 8.16 4.72
N GLN A 64 -13.45 8.68 3.49
CA GLN A 64 -14.48 9.63 3.10
C GLN A 64 -15.83 8.91 3.17
N SER A 65 -16.53 9.10 4.28
CA SER A 65 -17.83 8.50 4.52
C SER A 65 -18.87 9.35 3.82
N TYR A 66 -19.30 8.90 2.64
CA TYR A 66 -20.44 9.50 1.97
C TYR A 66 -21.70 9.24 2.78
N SER A 67 -22.45 10.30 3.09
CA SER A 67 -23.71 10.19 3.83
C SER A 67 -24.70 9.30 3.08
N ARG A 68 -25.59 8.63 3.84
CA ARG A 68 -26.63 7.77 3.28
C ARG A 68 -27.48 8.52 2.25
N ILE A 69 -27.67 9.83 2.45
CA ILE A 69 -28.43 10.72 1.58
C ILE A 69 -27.71 10.90 0.22
N VAL A 70 -26.39 11.15 0.21
CA VAL A 70 -25.63 11.27 -1.05
C VAL A 70 -25.70 9.99 -1.88
N LYS A 71 -25.60 8.82 -1.23
CA LYS A 71 -25.72 7.52 -1.92
C LYS A 71 -27.12 7.31 -2.53
N LEU A 72 -28.17 7.77 -1.86
CA LEU A 72 -29.55 7.70 -2.38
C LEU A 72 -29.74 8.62 -3.59
N PHE A 73 -29.25 9.85 -3.54
CA PHE A 73 -29.32 10.77 -4.68
C PHE A 73 -28.52 10.27 -5.90
N VAL A 74 -27.37 9.64 -5.70
CA VAL A 74 -26.61 9.00 -6.79
C VAL A 74 -27.41 7.87 -7.45
N GLY A 75 -28.10 7.04 -6.65
CA GLY A 75 -28.98 6.00 -7.18
C GLY A 75 -30.13 6.58 -8.01
N ILE A 76 -30.78 7.63 -7.53
CA ILE A 76 -31.87 8.33 -8.25
C ILE A 76 -31.34 8.92 -9.56
N ALA A 77 -30.19 9.60 -9.53
CA ALA A 77 -29.57 10.18 -10.72
C ALA A 77 -29.22 9.12 -11.78
N ALA A 78 -28.72 7.95 -11.36
CA ALA A 78 -28.41 6.84 -12.27
C ALA A 78 -29.67 6.29 -12.97
N ILE A 79 -30.78 6.15 -12.24
CA ILE A 79 -32.06 5.70 -12.81
C ILE A 79 -32.59 6.73 -13.82
N LEU A 80 -32.58 8.02 -13.46
CA LEU A 80 -33.00 9.09 -14.35
C LEU A 80 -32.14 9.15 -15.62
N ALA A 81 -30.82 8.98 -15.50
CA ALA A 81 -29.92 8.92 -16.63
C ALA A 81 -30.20 7.71 -17.54
N LEU A 82 -30.50 6.52 -16.98
CA LEU A 82 -30.91 5.35 -17.76
C LEU A 82 -32.23 5.57 -18.50
N VAL A 83 -33.24 6.13 -17.84
CA VAL A 83 -34.52 6.43 -18.50
C VAL A 83 -34.33 7.50 -19.58
N PHE A 84 -33.53 8.53 -19.31
CA PHE A 84 -33.24 9.59 -20.27
C PHE A 84 -32.45 9.09 -21.48
N THR A 85 -31.47 8.19 -21.27
CA THR A 85 -30.73 7.56 -22.38
C THR A 85 -31.62 6.66 -23.24
N LEU A 86 -32.53 5.87 -22.66
CA LEU A 86 -33.48 5.05 -23.43
C LEU A 86 -34.50 5.90 -24.21
N GLN A 87 -35.00 6.99 -23.61
CA GLN A 87 -35.91 7.93 -24.27
C GLN A 87 -35.24 8.65 -25.44
N THR A 88 -33.97 9.04 -25.27
CA THR A 88 -33.19 9.72 -26.33
C THR A 88 -32.67 8.74 -27.40
N GLN A 89 -32.60 7.44 -27.11
CA GLN A 89 -32.20 6.39 -28.05
C GLN A 89 -33.33 5.95 -29.01
N GLN A 90 -34.56 6.44 -28.87
CA GLN A 90 -35.60 6.19 -29.91
C GLN A 90 -35.26 6.81 -31.28
N GLY A 91 -34.22 7.66 -31.37
CA GLY A 91 -33.67 8.13 -32.65
C GLY A 91 -32.66 7.20 -33.32
N ASN A 92 -32.15 6.15 -32.64
CA ASN A 92 -31.13 5.23 -33.16
C ASN A 92 -31.56 3.78 -32.92
N GLN A 93 -32.61 3.33 -33.62
CA GLN A 93 -32.83 1.91 -33.80
C GLN A 93 -31.87 1.42 -34.89
N ALA A 94 -30.71 0.89 -34.49
CA ALA A 94 -30.04 -0.08 -35.35
C ALA A 94 -30.96 -1.31 -35.35
N GLY A 95 -31.62 -1.56 -36.48
CA GLY A 95 -32.46 -2.74 -36.68
C GLY A 95 -31.66 -4.04 -36.47
N PRO A 96 -32.32 -5.21 -36.46
CA PRO A 96 -31.61 -6.47 -36.39
C PRO A 96 -30.53 -6.52 -37.49
N LEU A 97 -29.28 -6.80 -37.08
CA LEU A 97 -28.15 -6.95 -37.99
C LEU A 97 -28.55 -7.92 -39.10
N THR A 98 -28.34 -7.51 -40.34
CA THR A 98 -28.58 -8.37 -41.49
C THR A 98 -27.67 -9.60 -41.40
N ASP A 99 -28.09 -10.73 -41.99
CA ASP A 99 -27.31 -11.98 -41.94
C ASP A 99 -25.88 -11.80 -42.47
N GLU A 100 -25.68 -10.84 -43.38
CA GLU A 100 -24.38 -10.46 -43.95
C GLU A 100 -23.49 -9.71 -42.94
N GLU A 101 -24.04 -8.76 -42.18
CA GLU A 101 -23.30 -8.04 -41.14
C GLU A 101 -22.92 -8.97 -39.96
N LEU A 102 -23.77 -9.95 -39.66
CA LEU A 102 -23.49 -10.98 -38.64
C LEU A 102 -22.32 -11.87 -39.06
N ALA A 103 -22.23 -12.24 -40.35
CA ALA A 103 -21.14 -13.05 -40.87
C ALA A 103 -19.79 -12.33 -40.77
N ILE A 104 -19.75 -11.03 -41.11
CA ILE A 104 -18.54 -10.20 -41.02
C ILE A 104 -18.07 -10.05 -39.56
N ALA A 105 -19.01 -9.79 -38.64
CA ALA A 105 -18.69 -9.67 -37.22
C ALA A 105 -18.18 -11.00 -36.62
N TYR A 106 -18.74 -12.13 -37.08
CA TYR A 106 -18.31 -13.46 -36.64
C TYR A 106 -16.91 -13.80 -37.16
N GLU A 107 -16.59 -13.46 -38.40
CA GLU A 107 -15.26 -13.62 -38.98
C GLU A 107 -14.21 -12.79 -38.23
N GLU A 108 -14.53 -11.53 -37.92
CA GLU A 108 -13.66 -10.67 -37.13
C GLU A 108 -13.44 -11.27 -35.74
N PHE A 109 -14.50 -11.74 -35.09
CA PHE A 109 -14.41 -12.40 -33.79
C PHE A 109 -13.50 -13.64 -33.83
N GLN A 110 -13.64 -14.50 -34.84
CA GLN A 110 -12.77 -15.67 -35.01
C GLN A 110 -11.30 -15.26 -35.15
N THR A 111 -11.03 -14.22 -35.93
CA THR A 111 -9.67 -13.68 -36.11
C THR A 111 -9.07 -13.14 -34.81
N GLN A 112 -9.88 -12.44 -34.01
CA GLN A 112 -9.46 -11.94 -32.70
C GLN A 112 -9.24 -13.08 -31.71
N MET A 113 -10.11 -14.09 -31.70
CA MET A 113 -9.98 -15.27 -30.85
C MET A 113 -8.74 -16.10 -31.20
N GLN A 114 -8.39 -16.24 -32.48
CA GLN A 114 -7.14 -16.88 -32.88
C GLN A 114 -5.92 -16.14 -32.33
N ARG A 115 -5.93 -14.80 -32.34
CA ARG A 115 -4.87 -14.01 -31.70
C ARG A 115 -4.81 -14.29 -30.19
N VAL A 116 -5.93 -14.23 -29.48
CA VAL A 116 -5.98 -14.56 -28.04
C VAL A 116 -5.43 -15.96 -27.77
N SER A 117 -5.86 -16.95 -28.55
CA SER A 117 -5.37 -18.34 -28.45
C SER A 117 -3.85 -18.42 -28.65
N SER A 118 -3.30 -17.72 -29.64
CA SER A 118 -1.85 -17.69 -29.89
C SER A 118 -1.07 -17.08 -28.72
N HIS A 119 -1.61 -16.05 -28.08
CA HIS A 119 -1.01 -15.42 -26.89
C HIS A 119 -1.05 -16.37 -25.69
N LEU A 120 -2.16 -17.08 -25.48
CA LEU A 120 -2.28 -18.08 -24.42
C LEU A 120 -1.31 -19.24 -24.64
N ASN A 121 -1.20 -19.76 -25.87
CA ASN A 121 -0.30 -20.85 -26.19
C ASN A 121 1.18 -20.47 -25.94
N ARG A 122 1.57 -19.25 -26.33
CA ARG A 122 2.91 -18.69 -26.01
C ARG A 122 3.11 -18.49 -24.51
N GLY A 123 2.09 -18.04 -23.79
CA GLY A 123 2.12 -17.92 -22.32
C GLY A 123 2.36 -19.26 -21.63
N THR A 124 1.65 -20.31 -22.03
CA THR A 124 1.81 -21.67 -21.49
C THR A 124 3.22 -22.23 -21.74
N GLN A 125 3.82 -21.96 -22.89
CA GLN A 125 5.22 -22.36 -23.17
C GLN A 125 6.21 -21.71 -22.19
N ASN A 126 6.02 -20.44 -21.84
CA ASN A 126 6.89 -19.74 -20.88
C ASN A 126 6.72 -20.26 -19.45
N ILE A 127 5.53 -20.76 -19.09
CA ILE A 127 5.26 -21.36 -17.77
C ILE A 127 6.02 -22.69 -17.61
N ALA A 128 6.33 -23.40 -18.70
CA ALA A 128 7.14 -24.62 -18.63
C ALA A 128 8.55 -24.40 -18.03
N TYR A 129 9.14 -23.20 -18.24
CA TYR A 129 10.41 -22.84 -17.61
C TYR A 129 10.27 -22.66 -16.09
N LEU A 130 9.13 -22.14 -15.61
CA LEU A 130 8.86 -21.98 -14.19
C LEU A 130 8.69 -23.34 -13.48
N ASP A 131 8.15 -24.34 -14.18
CA ASP A 131 8.04 -25.71 -13.68
C ASP A 131 9.41 -26.38 -13.50
N TYR A 132 10.34 -26.16 -14.45
CA TYR A 132 11.75 -26.56 -14.30
C TYR A 132 12.42 -25.89 -13.08
N TRP A 133 12.21 -24.58 -12.88
CA TRP A 133 12.73 -23.87 -11.72
C TRP A 133 12.18 -24.39 -10.39
N ASN A 134 10.87 -24.66 -10.33
CA ASN A 134 10.25 -25.25 -9.15
C ASN A 134 10.85 -26.63 -8.84
N THR A 135 11.01 -27.47 -9.86
CA THR A 135 11.60 -28.81 -9.73
C THR A 135 13.05 -28.75 -9.22
N THR A 136 13.87 -27.81 -9.70
CA THR A 136 15.26 -27.64 -9.22
C THR A 136 15.32 -27.11 -7.80
N THR A 137 14.45 -26.14 -7.45
CA THR A 137 14.41 -25.57 -6.10
C THR A 137 13.97 -26.64 -5.10
N GLN A 138 12.93 -27.43 -5.41
CA GLN A 138 12.48 -28.54 -4.57
C GLN A 138 13.56 -29.60 -4.35
N LYS A 139 14.37 -29.92 -5.37
CA LYS A 139 15.51 -30.85 -5.21
C LYS A 139 16.59 -30.34 -4.26
N ILE A 140 16.71 -29.02 -4.06
CA ILE A 140 17.73 -28.41 -3.20
C ILE A 140 17.20 -28.17 -1.77
N THR A 141 15.88 -27.98 -1.61
CA THR A 141 15.25 -27.71 -0.30
C THR A 141 14.65 -28.95 0.38
N THR A 142 14.61 -30.10 -0.29
CA THR A 142 14.22 -31.37 0.34
C THR A 142 15.49 -32.05 0.90
N PRO A 143 15.59 -32.31 2.22
CA PRO A 143 16.80 -32.88 2.84
C PRO A 143 17.08 -34.32 2.43
#